data_AF-A0A6G7Z2T4-F1
#
_entry.id   AF-A0A6G7Z2T4-F1
#
_cell.length_a   1.000
_cell.length_b   1.000
_cell.length_c   1.000
_cell.angle_alpha   90.00
_cell.angle_beta   90.00
_cell.angle_gamma   90.00
#
_symmetry.space_group_name_H-M   'P 1'
#
loop_
_entity.id
_entity.type
_entity.pdbx_description
1 polymer ?
#
loop_
_entity_poly.entity_id
_entity_poly.type
_entity_poly.pdbx_seq_one_letter_code
_entity_poly.pdbx_strand_id
1 'polypeptide(L)'
;MPAPELDAADVRLAALLRGVNVGGRNIQMYELRDTVGALDVRNVRTVLASGNVLLDAAASVPVPEVRARLEQAIGEHFEYEALVAVVPLPLVAEIVEGSPWPDDDAWHTYVAFSTEPGLLREATTVTEEQVEAEAEAAAAAEDAAEAAEAAKDAAAGAGTAARVAALPGGITEPGAPAPSDAPAGTRLAEVRARASSRRTLAETLAANEAAAARVTELRERTGRTEVCSVVAASFLVGGAERDEANGDLLESWQHPSEDLAARLAEIGLDVLWWRCPRGSSLTTPLARTLARSRFSRTTTRNVRTLRRFA
;
A
#
# COMPACT_ATOMS: atom_id res chain seq x y z
N MET A 1 10.08 -33.61 4.74
CA MET A 1 9.84 -34.12 6.11
C MET A 1 8.46 -33.63 6.51
N PRO A 2 7.49 -34.53 6.77
CA PRO A 2 6.21 -34.11 7.33
C PRO A 2 6.41 -33.38 8.66
N ALA A 3 5.49 -32.49 9.03
CA ALA A 3 5.57 -31.82 10.31
C ALA A 3 5.48 -32.87 11.44
N PRO A 4 6.28 -32.74 12.52
CA PRO A 4 6.16 -33.63 13.66
C PRO A 4 4.75 -33.55 14.24
N GLU A 5 4.27 -34.69 14.71
CA GLU A 5 2.99 -34.81 15.40
C GLU A 5 2.98 -33.87 16.62
N LEU A 6 1.87 -33.16 16.81
CA LEU A 6 1.70 -32.22 17.91
C LEU A 6 1.25 -33.01 19.15
N ASP A 7 1.94 -32.84 20.26
CA ASP A 7 1.50 -33.40 21.54
C ASP A 7 0.14 -32.79 21.93
N ALA A 8 -0.77 -33.59 22.50
CA ALA A 8 -2.09 -33.11 22.91
C ALA A 8 -2.05 -32.01 23.97
N ALA A 9 -0.95 -31.91 24.74
CA ALA A 9 -0.73 -30.84 25.71
C ALA A 9 -0.15 -29.55 25.11
N ASP A 10 0.15 -29.54 23.81
CA ASP A 10 0.84 -28.45 23.14
C ASP A 10 -0.04 -27.71 22.13
N VAL A 11 0.36 -26.47 21.85
CA VAL A 11 -0.16 -25.66 20.75
C VAL A 11 1.00 -25.29 19.82
N ARG A 12 0.78 -25.47 18.52
CA ARG A 12 1.72 -25.03 17.50
C ARG A 12 1.52 -23.54 17.21
N LEU A 13 2.59 -22.77 17.32
CA LEU A 13 2.61 -21.32 17.17
C LEU A 13 3.50 -20.92 15.98
N ALA A 14 3.09 -19.86 15.28
CA ALA A 14 3.89 -19.13 14.32
C ALA A 14 4.37 -17.82 14.95
N ALA A 15 5.69 -17.66 15.11
CA ALA A 15 6.36 -16.45 15.54
C ALA A 15 6.90 -15.68 14.32
N LEU A 16 6.38 -14.47 14.12
CA LEU A 16 6.64 -13.61 12.97
C LEU A 16 7.46 -12.41 13.42
N LEU A 17 8.78 -12.49 13.20
CA LEU A 17 9.71 -11.45 13.62
C LEU A 17 9.61 -10.23 12.70
N ARG A 18 9.64 -9.03 13.28
CA ARG A 18 9.79 -7.79 12.52
C ARG A 18 11.25 -7.52 12.19
N GLY A 19 11.50 -6.96 11.00
CA GLY A 19 12.78 -6.32 10.69
C GLY A 19 13.97 -7.27 10.59
N VAL A 20 13.74 -8.54 10.25
CA VAL A 20 14.80 -9.52 10.00
C VAL A 20 15.44 -9.25 8.64
N ASN A 21 16.78 -9.23 8.59
CA ASN A 21 17.56 -9.11 7.35
C ASN A 21 17.33 -7.83 6.54
N VAL A 22 17.00 -6.73 7.25
CA VAL A 22 16.84 -5.38 6.67
C VAL A 22 17.68 -4.37 7.44
N GLY A 23 18.17 -3.33 6.75
CA GLY A 23 18.96 -2.27 7.38
C GLY A 23 20.34 -2.70 7.89
N GLY A 24 20.98 -3.66 7.23
CA GLY A 24 22.35 -4.11 7.54
C GLY A 24 22.46 -5.17 8.66
N ARG A 25 21.37 -5.51 9.33
CA ARG A 25 21.31 -6.64 10.28
C ARG A 25 21.17 -7.95 9.53
N ASN A 26 21.96 -8.96 9.87
CA ASN A 26 21.88 -10.30 9.28
C ASN A 26 21.71 -11.34 10.39
N ILE A 27 20.50 -11.86 10.56
CA ILE A 27 20.18 -12.90 11.53
C ILE A 27 20.29 -14.25 10.81
N GLN A 28 21.23 -15.08 11.29
CA GLN A 28 21.35 -16.44 10.80
C GLN A 28 20.20 -17.30 11.30
N MET A 29 19.53 -18.03 10.39
CA MET A 29 18.34 -18.82 10.74
C MET A 29 18.66 -19.99 11.66
N TYR A 30 19.88 -20.53 11.64
CA TYR A 30 20.30 -21.57 12.59
C TYR A 30 20.43 -21.00 13.99
N GLU A 31 21.05 -19.82 14.12
CA GLU A 31 21.26 -19.13 15.39
C GLU A 31 19.91 -18.73 16.00
N LEU A 32 19.00 -18.16 15.19
CA LEU A 32 17.64 -17.86 15.63
C LEU A 32 16.91 -19.11 16.13
N ARG A 33 17.02 -20.24 15.42
CA ARG A 33 16.43 -21.51 15.84
C ARG A 33 17.01 -21.97 17.17
N ASP A 34 18.32 -21.84 17.35
CA ASP A 34 19.01 -22.29 18.55
C ASP A 34 18.67 -21.38 19.76
N THR A 35 18.57 -20.06 19.58
CA THR A 35 18.07 -19.11 20.59
C THR A 35 16.66 -19.45 21.02
N VAL A 36 15.75 -19.70 20.06
CA VAL A 36 14.36 -20.07 20.38
C VAL A 36 14.30 -21.45 21.01
N GLY A 37 15.13 -22.40 20.57
CA GLY A 37 15.21 -23.76 21.12
C GLY A 37 15.78 -23.86 22.52
N ALA A 38 16.42 -22.80 23.03
CA ALA A 38 16.86 -22.71 24.43
C ALA A 38 15.70 -22.38 25.40
N LEU A 39 14.54 -21.96 24.86
CA LEU A 39 13.32 -21.75 25.66
C LEU A 39 12.61 -23.08 25.92
N ASP A 40 11.62 -23.06 26.82
CA ASP A 40 10.74 -24.20 27.09
C ASP A 40 9.70 -24.40 25.96
N VAL A 41 10.21 -24.71 24.77
CA VAL A 41 9.45 -24.93 23.53
C VAL A 41 10.04 -26.13 22.78
N ARG A 42 9.25 -26.70 21.87
CA ARG A 42 9.59 -27.91 21.11
C ARG A 42 9.46 -27.67 19.62
N ASN A 43 10.03 -28.58 18.83
CA ASN A 43 9.86 -28.64 17.37
C ASN A 43 10.13 -27.32 16.61
N VAL A 44 11.11 -26.54 17.09
CA VAL A 44 11.48 -25.23 16.53
C VAL A 44 12.00 -25.38 15.10
N ARG A 45 11.35 -24.67 14.17
CA ARG A 45 11.69 -24.67 12.73
C ARG A 45 11.58 -23.28 12.16
N THR A 46 12.52 -22.89 11.33
CA THR A 46 12.44 -21.64 10.56
C THR A 46 11.80 -21.90 9.20
N VAL A 47 10.95 -20.97 8.75
CA VAL A 47 10.30 -21.02 7.43
C VAL A 47 10.80 -19.83 6.61
N LEU A 48 11.55 -20.12 5.55
CA LEU A 48 12.25 -19.11 4.73
C LEU A 48 13.31 -18.32 5.55
N ALA A 49 14.04 -17.44 4.87
CA ALA A 49 15.07 -16.58 5.49
C ALA A 49 14.54 -15.22 5.97
N SER A 50 13.25 -15.14 6.32
CA SER A 50 12.55 -13.87 6.59
C SER A 50 11.98 -13.77 8.01
N GLY A 51 12.56 -14.47 8.98
CA GLY A 51 12.13 -14.37 10.37
C GLY A 51 10.73 -14.95 10.62
N ASN A 52 10.46 -16.14 10.09
CA ASN A 52 9.29 -16.93 10.49
C ASN A 52 9.77 -18.15 11.24
N VAL A 53 9.26 -18.37 12.44
CA VAL A 53 9.59 -19.52 13.27
C VAL A 53 8.30 -20.25 13.63
N LEU A 54 8.26 -21.55 13.39
CA LEU A 54 7.24 -22.45 13.94
C LEU A 54 7.81 -23.12 15.17
N LEU A 55 7.03 -23.20 16.24
CA LEU A 55 7.40 -23.84 17.48
C LEU A 55 6.16 -24.43 18.16
N ASP A 56 6.36 -25.41 19.02
CA ASP A 56 5.33 -25.99 19.86
C ASP A 56 5.55 -25.52 21.30
N ALA A 57 4.52 -24.94 21.91
CA ALA A 57 4.54 -24.48 23.29
C ALA A 57 3.47 -25.22 24.09
N ALA A 58 3.65 -25.36 25.41
CA ALA A 58 2.62 -25.95 26.25
C ALA A 58 1.34 -25.10 26.18
N ALA A 59 0.19 -25.72 25.94
CA ALA A 59 -1.09 -25.03 25.80
C ALA A 59 -1.53 -24.31 27.09
N SER A 60 -0.95 -24.67 28.23
CA SER A 60 -1.14 -24.00 29.52
C SER A 60 -0.45 -22.62 29.61
N VAL A 61 0.50 -22.33 28.71
CA VAL A 61 1.23 -21.05 28.70
C VAL A 61 0.52 -20.07 27.77
N PRO A 62 0.06 -18.89 28.27
CA PRO A 62 -0.59 -17.90 27.44
C PRO A 62 0.31 -17.39 26.29
N VAL A 63 -0.28 -17.18 25.11
CA VAL A 63 0.44 -16.66 23.93
C VAL A 63 1.20 -15.35 24.20
N PRO A 64 0.64 -14.35 24.92
CA PRO A 64 1.39 -13.14 25.30
C PRO A 64 2.66 -13.42 26.11
N GLU A 65 2.65 -14.46 26.95
CA GLU A 65 3.82 -14.85 27.75
C GLU A 65 4.87 -15.52 26.87
N VAL A 66 4.47 -16.39 25.94
CA VAL A 66 5.39 -16.97 24.94
C VAL A 66 6.04 -15.86 24.10
N ARG A 67 5.25 -14.87 23.66
CA ARG A 67 5.76 -13.69 22.94
C ARG A 67 6.81 -12.94 23.76
N ALA A 68 6.52 -12.62 25.01
CA ALA A 68 7.47 -11.88 25.86
C ALA A 68 8.79 -12.63 26.05
N ARG A 69 8.74 -13.96 26.26
CA ARG A 69 9.94 -14.81 26.37
C ARG A 69 10.75 -14.83 25.07
N LEU A 70 10.08 -14.88 23.91
CA LEU A 70 10.73 -14.82 22.60
C LEU A 70 11.39 -13.45 22.35
N GLU A 71 10.66 -12.37 22.58
CA GLU A 71 11.17 -11.00 22.40
C GLU A 71 12.38 -10.74 23.29
N GLN A 72 12.34 -11.18 24.55
CA GLN A 72 13.47 -11.08 25.47
C GLN A 72 14.67 -11.88 24.97
N ALA A 73 14.52 -13.18 24.72
CA ALA A 73 15.64 -14.04 24.35
C ALA A 73 16.29 -13.64 23.02
N ILE A 74 15.47 -13.27 22.03
CA ILE A 74 15.95 -12.79 20.73
C ILE A 74 16.61 -11.42 20.90
N GLY A 75 16.02 -10.52 21.67
CA GLY A 75 16.55 -9.18 21.87
C GLY A 75 17.89 -9.17 22.62
N GLU A 76 18.03 -10.00 23.64
CA GLU A 76 19.29 -10.19 24.37
C GLU A 76 20.38 -10.80 23.49
N HIS A 77 20.04 -11.83 22.70
CA HIS A 77 21.03 -12.55 21.91
C HIS A 77 21.53 -11.75 20.69
N PHE A 78 20.63 -11.02 20.02
CA PHE A 78 20.94 -10.27 18.80
C PHE A 78 21.08 -8.75 19.03
N GLU A 79 21.04 -8.30 20.29
CA GLU A 79 21.25 -6.92 20.73
C GLU A 79 20.33 -5.91 20.03
N TYR A 80 19.03 -6.21 19.96
CA TYR A 80 18.03 -5.28 19.40
C TYR A 80 16.66 -5.42 20.05
N GLU A 81 15.78 -4.44 19.87
CA GLU A 81 14.38 -4.55 20.28
C GLU A 81 13.63 -5.50 19.34
N ALA A 82 13.55 -6.78 19.73
CA ALA A 82 12.81 -7.78 18.99
C ALA A 82 11.31 -7.59 19.18
N LEU A 83 10.59 -7.51 18.06
CA LEU A 83 9.12 -7.50 18.02
C LEU A 83 8.63 -8.73 17.28
N VAL A 84 7.75 -9.50 17.94
CA VAL A 84 7.30 -10.79 17.44
C VAL A 84 5.78 -10.90 17.53
N ALA A 85 5.11 -11.05 16.39
CA ALA A 85 3.71 -11.47 16.39
C ALA A 85 3.64 -13.00 16.52
N VAL A 86 3.00 -13.50 17.59
CA VAL A 86 2.88 -14.94 17.88
C VAL A 86 1.44 -15.37 17.68
N VAL A 87 1.20 -16.24 16.70
CA VAL A 87 -0.15 -16.64 16.27
C VAL A 87 -0.29 -18.16 16.35
N PRO A 88 -1.31 -18.71 17.05
CA PRO A 88 -1.65 -20.13 16.94
C PRO A 88 -1.87 -20.56 15.49
N LEU A 89 -1.33 -21.72 15.11
CA LEU A 89 -1.41 -22.20 13.73
C LEU A 89 -2.85 -22.38 13.21
N PRO A 90 -3.85 -22.81 14.02
CA PRO A 90 -5.25 -22.80 13.60
C PRO A 90 -5.78 -21.40 13.24
N LEU A 91 -5.36 -20.37 13.98
CA LEU A 91 -5.71 -18.98 13.65
C LEU A 91 -4.99 -18.50 12.39
N VAL A 92 -3.75 -18.94 12.13
CA VAL A 92 -3.09 -18.64 10.85
C VAL A 92 -3.87 -19.23 9.68
N ALA A 93 -4.37 -20.46 9.80
CA ALA A 93 -5.20 -21.07 8.76
C ALA A 93 -6.48 -20.25 8.52
N GLU A 94 -7.17 -19.86 9.59
CA GLU A 94 -8.36 -19.02 9.53
C GLU A 94 -8.08 -17.64 8.88
N ILE A 95 -6.95 -17.01 9.20
CA ILE A 95 -6.52 -15.74 8.58
C ILE A 95 -6.23 -15.92 7.09
N VAL A 96 -5.61 -17.02 6.69
CA VAL A 96 -5.31 -17.33 5.29
C VAL A 96 -6.59 -17.61 4.50
N GLU A 97 -7.51 -18.39 5.06
CA GLU A 97 -8.80 -18.71 4.46
C GLU A 97 -9.74 -17.50 4.39
N GLY A 98 -9.67 -16.61 5.38
CA GLY A 98 -10.42 -15.36 5.44
C GLY A 98 -9.90 -14.27 4.49
N SER A 99 -8.81 -14.52 3.76
CA SER A 99 -8.26 -13.55 2.83
C SER A 99 -9.27 -13.21 1.72
N PRO A 100 -9.64 -11.92 1.55
CA PRO A 100 -10.78 -11.56 0.71
C PRO A 100 -10.46 -11.53 -0.79
N TRP A 101 -9.17 -11.56 -1.15
CA TRP A 101 -8.74 -11.50 -2.54
C TRP A 101 -8.11 -12.82 -2.99
N PRO A 102 -8.45 -13.30 -4.19
CA PRO A 102 -7.76 -14.43 -4.78
C PRO A 102 -6.29 -14.09 -5.08
N ASP A 103 -5.50 -15.13 -5.29
CA ASP A 103 -4.13 -14.98 -5.77
C ASP A 103 -4.11 -14.34 -7.16
N ASP A 104 -3.14 -13.46 -7.34
CA ASP A 104 -3.00 -12.66 -8.55
C ASP A 104 -1.51 -12.48 -8.88
N ASP A 105 -1.22 -12.26 -10.16
CA ASP A 105 0.14 -12.05 -10.66
C ASP A 105 0.54 -10.59 -10.73
N ALA A 106 -0.40 -9.67 -10.86
CA ALA A 106 -0.16 -8.23 -10.79
C ALA A 106 -0.24 -7.71 -9.35
N TRP A 107 -0.86 -8.46 -8.44
CA TRP A 107 -1.11 -8.02 -7.06
C TRP A 107 -0.54 -8.96 -6.01
N HIS A 108 -0.17 -8.37 -4.88
CA HIS A 108 0.17 -9.12 -3.69
C HIS A 108 -0.83 -8.83 -2.57
N THR A 109 -1.31 -9.90 -1.95
CA THR A 109 -2.02 -9.84 -0.69
C THR A 109 -1.05 -10.09 0.45
N TYR A 110 -0.98 -9.13 1.36
CA TYR A 110 -0.27 -9.17 2.61
C TYR A 110 -1.27 -9.26 3.78
N VAL A 111 -0.78 -9.78 4.88
CA VAL A 111 -1.39 -9.68 6.20
C VAL A 111 -0.46 -8.84 7.05
N ALA A 112 -0.94 -7.70 7.53
CA ALA A 112 -0.29 -6.95 8.58
C ALA A 112 -0.72 -7.54 9.94
N PHE A 113 0.25 -7.73 10.82
CA PHE A 113 0.06 -8.14 12.20
C PHE A 113 0.56 -7.02 13.10
N SER A 114 -0.19 -6.68 14.14
CA SER A 114 0.20 -5.76 15.20
C SER A 114 0.23 -6.49 16.55
N THR A 115 1.20 -6.16 17.39
CA THR A 115 1.25 -6.59 18.81
C THR A 115 0.59 -5.58 19.77
N GLU A 116 -0.27 -4.73 19.22
CA GLU A 116 -1.12 -3.76 19.92
C GLU A 116 -2.53 -3.84 19.28
N PRO A 117 -3.53 -4.35 20.02
CA PRO A 117 -4.90 -4.43 19.53
C PRO A 117 -5.46 -3.07 19.09
N GLY A 118 -6.10 -3.01 17.92
CA GLY A 118 -6.71 -1.80 17.35
C GLY A 118 -5.76 -0.87 16.60
N LEU A 119 -4.44 -1.12 16.66
CA LEU A 119 -3.44 -0.28 16.00
C LEU A 119 -3.59 -0.24 14.48
N LEU A 120 -4.00 -1.34 13.84
CA LEU A 120 -4.17 -1.38 12.39
C LEU A 120 -5.42 -0.63 11.96
N ARG A 121 -6.45 -0.54 12.81
CA ARG A 121 -7.62 0.30 12.56
C ARG A 121 -7.25 1.79 12.60
N GLU A 122 -6.44 2.19 13.58
CA GLU A 122 -5.85 3.53 13.61
C GLU A 122 -5.02 3.80 12.33
N ALA A 123 -4.21 2.83 11.89
CA ALA A 123 -3.41 2.97 10.67
C ALA A 123 -4.27 3.20 9.43
N THR A 124 -5.37 2.46 9.27
CA THR A 124 -6.27 2.63 8.14
C THR A 124 -6.97 3.99 8.19
N THR A 125 -7.47 4.42 9.35
CA THR A 125 -8.11 5.74 9.49
C THR A 125 -7.15 6.88 9.17
N VAL A 126 -5.93 6.86 9.73
CA VAL A 126 -4.91 7.87 9.42
C VAL A 126 -4.55 7.88 7.94
N THR A 127 -4.54 6.71 7.29
CA THR A 127 -4.25 6.61 5.86
C THR A 127 -5.38 7.23 5.03
N GLU A 128 -6.65 6.97 5.39
CA GLU A 128 -7.83 7.54 4.72
C GLU A 128 -7.83 9.07 4.82
N GLU A 129 -7.65 9.60 6.04
CA GLU A 129 -7.59 11.05 6.29
C GLU A 129 -6.48 11.73 5.48
N GLN A 130 -5.32 11.07 5.34
CA GLN A 130 -4.19 11.62 4.60
C GLN A 130 -4.40 11.60 3.10
N VAL A 131 -5.00 10.53 2.56
CA VAL A 131 -5.33 10.47 1.15
C VAL A 131 -6.37 11.52 0.80
N GLU A 132 -7.38 11.72 1.65
CA GLU A 132 -8.39 12.76 1.47
C GLU A 132 -7.74 14.15 1.47
N ALA A 133 -6.89 14.45 2.46
CA ALA A 133 -6.16 15.72 2.51
C ALA A 133 -5.20 15.93 1.31
N GLU A 134 -4.49 14.89 0.87
CA GLU A 134 -3.61 14.93 -0.32
C GLU A 134 -4.44 15.19 -1.60
N ALA A 135 -5.64 14.62 -1.71
CA ALA A 135 -6.55 14.82 -2.84
C ALA A 135 -7.14 16.23 -2.87
N GLU A 136 -7.58 16.75 -1.72
CA GLU A 136 -8.07 18.13 -1.58
C GLU A 136 -6.99 19.15 -1.95
N ALA A 137 -5.76 18.95 -1.46
CA ALA A 137 -4.63 19.81 -1.77
C ALA A 137 -4.27 19.76 -3.27
N ALA A 138 -4.36 18.58 -3.90
CA ALA A 138 -4.11 18.43 -5.32
C ALA A 138 -5.18 19.15 -6.17
N ALA A 139 -6.45 19.03 -5.80
CA ALA A 139 -7.55 19.74 -6.47
C ALA A 139 -7.37 21.26 -6.36
N ALA A 140 -7.06 21.77 -5.17
CA ALA A 140 -6.80 23.19 -4.96
C ALA A 140 -5.58 23.69 -5.77
N ALA A 141 -4.55 22.86 -5.96
CA ALA A 141 -3.40 23.19 -6.77
C ALA A 141 -3.72 23.21 -8.28
N GLU A 142 -4.59 22.30 -8.74
CA GLU A 142 -5.09 22.27 -10.12
C GLU A 142 -5.94 23.52 -10.41
N ASP A 143 -6.88 23.86 -9.51
CA ASP A 143 -7.69 25.08 -9.60
C ASP A 143 -6.81 26.34 -9.63
N ALA A 144 -5.77 26.40 -8.78
CA ALA A 144 -4.82 27.51 -8.75
C ALA A 144 -3.98 27.59 -10.04
N ALA A 145 -3.60 26.45 -10.62
CA ALA A 145 -2.86 26.38 -11.87
C ALA A 145 -3.73 26.83 -13.06
N GLU A 146 -4.99 26.41 -13.11
CA GLU A 146 -5.96 26.83 -14.13
C GLU A 146 -6.25 28.34 -14.04
N ALA A 147 -6.46 28.86 -12.83
CA ALA A 147 -6.64 30.29 -12.59
C ALA A 147 -5.41 31.12 -12.99
N ALA A 148 -4.19 30.62 -12.69
CA ALA A 148 -2.96 31.28 -13.07
C ALA A 148 -2.74 31.30 -14.59
N GLU A 149 -3.13 30.23 -15.30
CA GLU A 149 -3.04 30.18 -16.76
C GLU A 149 -4.07 31.09 -17.42
N ALA A 150 -5.31 31.11 -16.94
CA ALA A 150 -6.34 32.05 -17.40
C ALA A 150 -5.93 33.53 -17.21
N ALA A 151 -5.25 33.85 -16.11
CA ALA A 151 -4.72 35.19 -15.86
C ALA A 151 -3.60 35.58 -16.83
N LYS A 152 -2.72 34.65 -17.21
CA LYS A 152 -1.69 34.89 -18.25
C LYS A 152 -2.30 35.10 -19.63
N ASP A 153 -3.31 34.31 -20.00
CA ASP A 153 -4.01 34.45 -21.28
C ASP A 153 -4.72 35.82 -21.37
N ALA A 154 -5.35 36.28 -20.29
CA ALA A 154 -5.94 37.60 -20.21
C ALA A 154 -4.90 38.72 -20.37
N ALA A 155 -3.72 38.58 -19.74
CA ALA A 155 -2.63 39.54 -19.85
C ALA A 155 -2.00 39.57 -21.26
N ALA A 156 -1.87 38.41 -21.93
CA ALA A 156 -1.40 38.31 -23.30
C ALA A 156 -2.38 38.91 -24.32
N GLY A 157 -3.69 38.75 -24.09
CA GLY A 157 -4.76 39.38 -24.88
C GLY A 157 -4.75 40.91 -24.77
N ALA A 158 -4.57 41.45 -23.56
CA ALA A 158 -4.51 42.89 -23.31
C ALA A 158 -3.26 43.55 -23.95
N GLY A 159 -2.10 42.87 -23.90
CA GLY A 159 -0.87 43.36 -24.55
C GLY A 159 -0.94 43.38 -26.08
N THR A 160 -1.73 42.48 -26.69
CA THR A 160 -1.94 42.45 -28.14
C THR A 160 -2.89 43.56 -28.59
N ALA A 161 -3.97 43.82 -27.85
CA ALA A 161 -4.88 44.93 -28.13
C ALA A 161 -4.21 46.31 -27.98
N ALA A 162 -3.34 46.47 -26.98
CA ALA A 162 -2.59 47.72 -26.78
C ALA A 162 -1.57 48.00 -27.90
N ARG A 163 -1.01 46.97 -28.55
CA ARG A 163 -0.09 47.13 -29.70
C ARG A 163 -0.80 47.45 -31.03
N VAL A 164 -2.06 47.03 -31.21
CA VAL A 164 -2.84 47.36 -32.41
C VAL A 164 -3.39 48.79 -32.37
N ALA A 165 -3.56 49.37 -31.18
CA ALA A 165 -4.05 50.75 -31.01
C ALA A 165 -2.99 51.85 -31.22
N ALA A 166 -1.71 51.49 -31.41
CA ALA A 166 -0.60 52.44 -31.52
C ALA A 166 0.15 52.33 -32.86
N LEU A 167 -0.52 52.67 -33.96
CA LEU A 167 0.14 52.91 -35.26
C LEU A 167 -0.59 54.06 -36.00
N PRO A 168 0.07 55.21 -36.25
CA PRO A 168 -0.41 56.17 -37.24
C PRO A 168 0.04 55.72 -38.64
N GLY A 169 -0.86 55.88 -39.62
CA GLY A 169 -0.79 55.25 -40.94
C GLY A 169 0.32 55.71 -41.90
N GLY A 170 0.44 54.98 -43.00
CA GLY A 170 1.22 55.33 -44.19
C GLY A 170 1.53 54.11 -45.08
N ILE A 171 1.06 54.14 -46.32
CA ILE A 171 1.11 53.06 -47.34
C ILE A 171 2.45 53.09 -48.10
N THR A 172 3.01 51.93 -48.50
CA THR A 172 3.51 51.59 -49.88
C THR A 172 4.44 50.35 -49.91
N GLU A 173 4.24 49.48 -50.91
CA GLU A 173 5.13 48.38 -51.38
C GLU A 173 5.82 48.81 -52.71
N PRO A 174 6.76 48.05 -53.36
CA PRO A 174 7.31 46.71 -53.07
C PRO A 174 8.87 46.57 -53.21
N GLY A 175 9.44 45.44 -52.78
CA GLY A 175 10.80 45.02 -53.18
C GLY A 175 11.35 43.82 -52.40
N ALA A 176 11.67 42.73 -53.10
CA ALA A 176 12.47 41.59 -52.61
C ALA A 176 13.84 41.58 -53.35
N PRO A 177 14.95 41.03 -52.78
CA PRO A 177 15.16 39.57 -52.68
C PRO A 177 15.87 39.04 -51.40
N ALA A 178 15.90 37.69 -51.28
CA ALA A 178 16.22 36.75 -50.17
C ALA A 178 17.72 36.63 -49.73
N PRO A 179 18.19 35.65 -48.88
CA PRO A 179 17.53 34.61 -48.03
C PRO A 179 18.09 34.50 -46.56
N SER A 180 17.65 33.47 -45.79
CA SER A 180 18.06 33.02 -44.41
C SER A 180 17.12 33.53 -43.30
N ASP A 181 16.44 32.75 -42.45
CA ASP A 181 16.59 31.39 -41.95
C ASP A 181 15.21 30.71 -41.74
N ALA A 182 15.21 29.39 -41.65
CA ALA A 182 14.04 28.50 -41.53
C ALA A 182 12.95 28.94 -40.52
N PRO A 183 11.64 28.79 -40.82
CA PRO A 183 10.58 29.28 -39.94
C PRO A 183 10.30 28.34 -38.77
N ALA A 184 9.95 28.96 -37.65
CA ALA A 184 9.47 28.43 -36.38
C ALA A 184 8.11 27.66 -36.48
N GLY A 185 8.02 26.68 -37.39
CA GLY A 185 6.84 25.84 -37.61
C GLY A 185 6.83 24.52 -36.83
N THR A 186 7.95 24.10 -36.26
CA THR A 186 8.07 22.76 -35.64
C THR A 186 7.69 22.71 -34.16
N ARG A 187 7.61 23.85 -33.45
CA ARG A 187 7.21 23.83 -32.02
C ARG A 187 5.70 23.89 -31.79
N LEU A 188 4.91 24.53 -32.66
CA LEU A 188 3.45 24.59 -32.50
C LEU A 188 2.74 23.29 -32.91
N ALA A 189 3.31 22.55 -33.87
CA ALA A 189 2.81 21.24 -34.27
C ALA A 189 3.11 20.17 -33.20
N GLU A 190 4.29 20.20 -32.57
CA GLU A 190 4.62 19.30 -31.45
C GLU A 190 3.79 19.59 -30.18
N VAL A 191 3.46 20.86 -29.91
CA VAL A 191 2.59 21.25 -28.79
C VAL A 191 1.13 20.85 -29.04
N ARG A 192 0.62 20.98 -30.28
CA ARG A 192 -0.73 20.49 -30.64
C ARG A 192 -0.81 18.96 -30.74
N ALA A 193 0.26 18.28 -31.12
CA ALA A 193 0.34 16.82 -31.10
C ALA A 193 0.38 16.27 -29.65
N ARG A 194 1.05 16.96 -28.71
CA ARG A 194 0.98 16.63 -27.28
C ARG A 194 -0.37 16.95 -26.63
N ALA A 195 -1.14 17.89 -27.19
CA ALA A 195 -2.47 18.27 -26.71
C ALA A 195 -3.60 17.34 -27.18
N SER A 196 -3.36 16.38 -28.09
CA SER A 196 -4.40 15.51 -28.67
C SER A 196 -4.40 14.06 -28.17
N SER A 197 -3.55 13.69 -27.19
CA SER A 197 -3.54 12.35 -26.58
C SER A 197 -4.02 12.29 -25.12
N ARG A 198 -4.79 13.26 -24.65
CA ARG A 198 -5.59 13.09 -23.43
C ARG A 198 -6.98 12.64 -23.85
N ARG A 199 -7.34 11.38 -23.57
CA ARG A 199 -8.73 10.94 -23.53
C ARG A 199 -9.50 11.96 -22.69
N THR A 200 -10.62 12.47 -23.18
CA THR A 200 -11.33 13.56 -22.52
C THR A 200 -11.78 13.13 -21.13
N LEU A 201 -11.48 13.97 -20.14
CA LEU A 201 -11.81 13.84 -18.72
C LEU A 201 -13.23 13.31 -18.46
N ALA A 202 -14.19 13.67 -19.31
CA ALA A 202 -15.59 13.22 -19.26
C ALA A 202 -15.80 11.70 -19.44
N GLU A 203 -14.98 11.01 -20.23
CA GLU A 203 -15.07 9.55 -20.43
C GLU A 203 -14.46 8.79 -19.24
N THR A 204 -13.44 9.37 -18.61
CA THR A 204 -12.80 8.85 -17.39
C THR A 204 -13.70 9.02 -16.16
N LEU A 205 -14.42 10.14 -16.08
CA LEU A 205 -15.42 10.41 -15.04
C LEU A 205 -16.61 9.43 -15.09
N ALA A 206 -17.11 9.09 -16.29
CA ALA A 206 -18.25 8.18 -16.44
C ALA A 206 -17.92 6.71 -16.06
N ALA A 207 -16.68 6.25 -16.27
CA ALA A 207 -16.24 4.92 -15.86
C ALA A 207 -16.01 4.81 -14.34
N ASN A 208 -15.55 5.91 -13.71
CA ASN A 208 -15.40 6.01 -12.26
C ASN A 208 -16.74 6.05 -11.53
N GLU A 209 -17.75 6.73 -12.09
CA GLU A 209 -19.12 6.74 -11.56
C GLU A 209 -19.80 5.37 -11.65
N ALA A 210 -19.57 4.60 -12.72
CA ALA A 210 -20.09 3.23 -12.87
C ALA A 210 -19.42 2.20 -11.93
N ALA A 211 -18.12 2.39 -11.63
CA ALA A 211 -17.39 1.59 -10.64
C ALA A 211 -17.88 1.88 -9.21
N ALA A 212 -18.11 3.16 -8.89
CA ALA A 212 -18.71 3.58 -7.63
C ALA A 212 -20.14 3.02 -7.44
N ALA A 213 -20.94 2.93 -8.51
CA ALA A 213 -22.28 2.36 -8.46
C ALA A 213 -22.29 0.83 -8.18
N ARG A 214 -21.31 0.08 -8.71
CA ARG A 214 -21.16 -1.38 -8.46
C ARG A 214 -20.68 -1.70 -7.05
N VAL A 215 -19.85 -0.85 -6.44
CA VAL A 215 -19.46 -0.95 -5.02
C VAL A 215 -20.68 -0.73 -4.12
N THR A 216 -21.56 0.20 -4.47
CA THR A 216 -22.84 0.44 -3.80
C THR A 216 -23.81 -0.75 -3.95
N GLU A 217 -23.95 -1.33 -5.16
CA GLU A 217 -24.77 -2.53 -5.41
C GLU A 217 -24.24 -3.78 -4.66
N LEU A 218 -22.91 -3.96 -4.57
CA LEU A 218 -22.30 -5.04 -3.79
C LEU A 218 -22.51 -4.87 -2.28
N ARG A 219 -22.48 -3.64 -1.75
CA ARG A 219 -22.80 -3.33 -0.34
C ARG A 219 -24.25 -3.69 0.00
N GLU A 220 -25.19 -3.34 -0.88
CA GLU A 220 -26.62 -3.61 -0.68
C GLU A 220 -26.97 -5.10 -0.81
N ARG A 221 -26.31 -5.82 -1.73
CA ARG A 221 -26.57 -7.26 -1.98
C ARG A 221 -25.92 -8.20 -0.96
N THR A 222 -24.80 -7.82 -0.36
CA THR A 222 -24.01 -8.74 0.51
C THR A 222 -24.17 -8.48 2.01
N GLY A 223 -24.70 -7.33 2.42
CA GLY A 223 -24.97 -7.01 3.83
C GLY A 223 -23.73 -6.99 4.73
N ARG A 224 -22.52 -6.87 4.16
CA ARG A 224 -21.24 -6.84 4.89
C ARG A 224 -20.58 -5.46 4.77
N THR A 225 -20.42 -4.80 5.90
CA THR A 225 -19.87 -3.45 6.06
C THR A 225 -18.38 -3.50 6.43
N GLU A 226 -17.47 -3.55 5.45
CA GLU A 226 -16.15 -2.88 5.45
C GLU A 226 -15.19 -3.55 4.44
N VAL A 227 -15.14 -2.98 3.23
CA VAL A 227 -14.04 -3.11 2.26
C VAL A 227 -13.66 -1.67 1.89
N CYS A 228 -12.44 -1.26 2.21
CA CYS A 228 -11.93 0.08 1.87
C CYS A 228 -10.95 -0.05 0.69
N SER A 229 -11.28 0.64 -0.40
CA SER A 229 -10.46 0.78 -1.60
C SER A 229 -9.89 2.19 -1.64
N VAL A 230 -8.58 2.36 -1.62
CA VAL A 230 -7.94 3.68 -1.74
C VAL A 230 -7.53 3.93 -3.18
N VAL A 231 -8.14 4.95 -3.77
CA VAL A 231 -7.85 5.44 -5.12
C VAL A 231 -6.91 6.63 -4.99
N ALA A 232 -5.67 6.47 -5.44
CA ALA A 232 -4.73 7.58 -5.60
C ALA A 232 -4.18 7.55 -7.03
N ALA A 233 -5.04 7.91 -7.99
CA ALA A 233 -4.68 7.99 -9.40
C ALA A 233 -3.94 9.30 -9.76
N SER A 234 -3.91 10.30 -8.89
CA SER A 234 -3.39 11.65 -9.24
C SER A 234 -1.87 11.80 -9.10
N PHE A 235 -1.14 10.83 -8.54
CA PHE A 235 0.29 10.97 -8.23
C PHE A 235 1.27 10.14 -9.09
N LEU A 236 0.78 9.41 -10.10
CA LEU A 236 1.64 8.65 -11.02
C LEU A 236 1.54 9.18 -12.45
N VAL A 237 2.14 10.34 -12.68
CA VAL A 237 2.60 10.70 -14.02
C VAL A 237 3.91 9.93 -14.27
N GLY A 238 3.83 8.84 -15.03
CA GLY A 238 5.00 8.25 -15.69
C GLY A 238 5.10 6.73 -15.60
N GLY A 239 4.54 6.04 -16.59
CA GLY A 239 5.08 4.76 -17.08
C GLY A 239 4.46 3.48 -16.50
N ALA A 240 3.30 3.09 -17.01
CA ALA A 240 2.97 1.72 -17.39
C ALA A 240 1.60 1.74 -18.10
N GLU A 241 1.53 1.08 -19.26
CA GLU A 241 0.31 1.01 -20.08
C GLU A 241 -0.81 0.26 -19.36
N ARG A 242 -2.03 0.78 -19.54
CA ARG A 242 -3.29 0.37 -18.91
C ARG A 242 -4.01 -0.74 -19.70
N ASP A 243 -4.91 -1.45 -19.03
CA ASP A 243 -6.14 -2.00 -19.65
C ASP A 243 -7.37 -1.68 -18.77
N GLU A 244 -8.49 -1.43 -19.43
CA GLU A 244 -9.57 -0.48 -19.13
C GLU A 244 -10.78 -1.07 -18.38
N ALA A 245 -10.69 -2.26 -17.79
CA ALA A 245 -11.87 -2.91 -17.20
C ALA A 245 -12.12 -2.65 -15.70
N ASN A 246 -11.10 -2.30 -14.90
CA ASN A 246 -11.20 -2.34 -13.44
C ASN A 246 -10.51 -1.18 -12.68
N GLY A 247 -10.13 -0.09 -13.36
CA GLY A 247 -9.72 1.21 -12.76
C GLY A 247 -8.73 1.12 -11.60
N ASP A 248 -7.45 1.43 -11.85
CA ASP A 248 -6.34 1.52 -10.88
C ASP A 248 -6.76 1.79 -9.42
N LEU A 249 -6.99 0.72 -8.66
CA LEU A 249 -6.89 0.79 -7.21
C LEU A 249 -5.39 0.93 -6.91
N LEU A 250 -5.00 1.86 -6.05
CA LEU A 250 -3.59 1.92 -5.64
C LEU A 250 -3.31 0.83 -4.60
N GLU A 251 -4.31 0.58 -3.75
CA GLU A 251 -4.31 -0.48 -2.74
C GLU A 251 -5.73 -0.73 -2.20
N SER A 252 -5.91 -1.82 -1.47
CA SER A 252 -7.15 -2.14 -0.76
C SER A 252 -6.83 -2.82 0.56
N TRP A 253 -7.67 -2.64 1.57
CA TRP A 253 -7.52 -3.36 2.83
C TRP A 253 -8.88 -3.77 3.42
N GLN A 254 -8.82 -4.77 4.29
CA GLN A 254 -9.99 -5.30 4.98
C GLN A 254 -9.60 -5.76 6.38
N HIS A 255 -10.40 -5.34 7.36
CA HIS A 255 -10.32 -5.80 8.74
C HIS A 255 -10.97 -7.19 8.87
N PRO A 256 -10.51 -8.03 9.82
CA PRO A 256 -11.18 -9.28 10.19
C PRO A 256 -12.63 -9.02 10.64
N SER A 257 -13.44 -10.09 10.59
CA SER A 257 -14.75 -10.08 11.25
C SER A 257 -14.59 -9.78 12.74
N GLU A 258 -15.62 -9.23 13.38
CA GLU A 258 -15.59 -8.90 14.81
C GLU A 258 -15.21 -10.10 15.69
N ASP A 259 -15.69 -11.30 15.35
CA ASP A 259 -15.35 -12.55 16.06
C ASP A 259 -13.85 -12.87 15.99
N LEU A 260 -13.28 -12.86 14.78
CA LEU A 260 -11.85 -13.12 14.59
C LEU A 260 -11.01 -12.01 15.24
N ALA A 261 -11.43 -10.75 15.12
CA ALA A 261 -10.77 -9.62 15.77
C ALA A 261 -10.74 -9.76 17.29
N ALA A 262 -11.86 -10.17 17.91
CA ALA A 262 -11.95 -10.38 19.36
C ALA A 262 -11.01 -11.50 19.83
N ARG A 263 -10.99 -12.65 19.14
CA ARG A 263 -10.10 -13.78 19.44
C ARG A 263 -8.61 -13.42 19.27
N LEU A 264 -8.28 -12.57 18.29
CA LEU A 264 -6.92 -12.05 18.13
C LEU A 264 -6.55 -11.07 19.25
N ALA A 265 -7.48 -10.21 19.67
CA ALA A 265 -7.26 -9.27 20.75
C ALA A 265 -7.00 -9.97 22.10
N GLU A 266 -7.64 -11.13 22.36
CA GLU A 266 -7.38 -11.96 23.55
C GLU A 266 -5.91 -12.42 23.67
N ILE A 267 -5.24 -12.63 22.55
CA ILE A 267 -3.79 -12.95 22.50
C ILE A 267 -2.91 -11.72 22.29
N GLY A 268 -3.50 -10.52 22.39
CA GLY A 268 -2.83 -9.23 22.24
C GLY A 268 -2.36 -8.96 20.82
N LEU A 269 -3.12 -9.41 19.82
CA LEU A 269 -2.83 -9.19 18.40
C LEU A 269 -3.96 -8.43 17.71
N ASP A 270 -3.60 -7.82 16.58
CA ASP A 270 -4.50 -7.23 15.60
C ASP A 270 -4.00 -7.54 14.19
N VAL A 271 -4.92 -7.68 13.24
CA VAL A 271 -4.66 -8.16 11.88
C VAL A 271 -5.39 -7.32 10.85
N LEU A 272 -4.76 -7.10 9.70
CA LEU A 272 -5.35 -6.43 8.54
C LEU A 272 -4.92 -7.15 7.27
N TRP A 273 -5.87 -7.53 6.40
CA TRP A 273 -5.53 -7.93 5.04
C TRP A 273 -5.31 -6.67 4.21
N TRP A 274 -4.22 -6.64 3.46
CA TRP A 274 -3.84 -5.50 2.63
C TRP A 274 -3.35 -6.01 1.26
N ARG A 275 -3.95 -5.50 0.18
CA ARG A 275 -3.61 -5.83 -1.19
C ARG A 275 -3.04 -4.60 -1.89
N CYS A 276 -1.88 -4.76 -2.53
CA CYS A 276 -1.23 -3.71 -3.32
C CYS A 276 -0.60 -4.27 -4.60
N PRO A 277 -0.37 -3.44 -5.62
CA PRO A 277 0.32 -3.85 -6.84
C PRO A 277 1.70 -4.38 -6.53
N ARG A 278 2.16 -5.35 -7.33
CA ARG A 278 3.52 -5.85 -7.24
C ARG A 278 4.53 -4.71 -7.42
N GLY A 279 5.54 -4.70 -6.55
CA GLY A 279 6.58 -3.67 -6.55
C GLY A 279 6.22 -2.40 -5.78
N SER A 280 4.96 -2.23 -5.36
CA SER A 280 4.49 -1.01 -4.70
C SER A 280 4.38 -1.11 -3.18
N SER A 281 4.73 -2.24 -2.58
CA SER A 281 4.55 -2.53 -1.14
C SER A 281 5.34 -1.64 -0.16
N LEU A 282 6.07 -0.65 -0.67
CA LEU A 282 6.79 0.36 0.13
C LEU A 282 6.33 1.79 -0.16
N THR A 283 5.54 1.99 -1.22
CA THR A 283 5.21 3.32 -1.74
C THR A 283 3.73 3.64 -1.66
N THR A 284 2.87 2.66 -1.38
CA THR A 284 1.44 2.93 -1.20
C THR A 284 1.17 3.75 0.08
N PRO A 285 0.06 4.50 0.15
CA PRO A 285 -0.33 5.24 1.35
C PRO A 285 -0.27 4.42 2.64
N LEU A 286 -0.88 3.23 2.68
CA LEU A 286 -0.85 2.38 3.87
C LEU A 286 0.57 1.91 4.21
N ALA A 287 1.39 1.59 3.20
CA ALA A 287 2.79 1.24 3.42
C ALA A 287 3.56 2.40 4.07
N ARG A 288 3.35 3.64 3.58
CA ARG A 288 3.94 4.86 4.15
C ARG A 288 3.46 5.10 5.58
N THR A 289 2.18 4.84 5.87
CA THR A 289 1.62 4.94 7.23
C THR A 289 2.26 3.91 8.16
N LEU A 290 2.24 2.62 7.79
CA LEU A 290 2.80 1.52 8.59
C LEU A 290 4.33 1.66 8.82
N ALA A 291 5.04 2.39 7.95
CA ALA A 291 6.46 2.68 8.12
C ALA A 291 6.76 3.71 9.23
N ARG A 292 5.78 4.46 9.72
CA ARG A 292 5.97 5.46 10.79
C ARG A 292 6.23 4.81 12.14
N SER A 293 6.95 5.52 13.02
CA SER A 293 7.30 5.04 14.36
C SER A 293 6.09 4.64 15.20
N ARG A 294 4.95 5.32 15.05
CA ARG A 294 3.67 4.97 15.71
C ARG A 294 3.23 3.52 15.44
N PHE A 295 3.49 3.04 14.23
CA PHE A 295 3.12 1.71 13.77
C PHE A 295 4.31 0.73 13.79
N SER A 296 5.34 1.04 14.57
CA SER A 296 6.54 0.19 14.72
C SER A 296 6.24 -1.20 15.29
N ARG A 297 5.10 -1.38 15.96
CA ARG A 297 4.62 -2.67 16.49
C ARG A 297 3.99 -3.56 15.41
N THR A 298 4.13 -3.22 14.14
CA THR A 298 3.56 -3.96 13.02
C THR A 298 4.60 -4.75 12.22
N THR A 299 4.19 -5.91 11.70
CA THR A 299 4.96 -6.73 10.76
C THR A 299 4.04 -7.25 9.68
N THR A 300 4.52 -7.34 8.44
CA THR A 300 3.70 -7.79 7.30
C THR A 300 4.20 -9.12 6.76
N ARG A 301 3.28 -9.97 6.30
CA ARG A 301 3.59 -11.24 5.61
C ARG A 301 2.75 -11.40 4.37
N ASN A 302 3.36 -11.85 3.29
CA ASN A 302 2.59 -12.24 2.12
C ASN A 302 1.74 -13.47 2.48
N VAL A 303 0.48 -13.50 2.05
CA VAL A 303 -0.44 -14.63 2.32
C VAL A 303 0.14 -15.96 1.81
N ARG A 304 0.85 -15.94 0.67
CA ARG A 304 1.54 -17.14 0.13
C ARG A 304 2.61 -17.67 1.06
N THR A 305 3.24 -16.81 1.87
CA THR A 305 4.20 -17.23 2.90
C THR A 305 3.47 -17.93 4.04
N LEU A 306 2.36 -17.37 4.52
CA LEU A 306 1.57 -17.96 5.61
C LEU A 306 1.01 -19.34 5.24
N ARG A 307 0.62 -19.54 3.98
CA ARG A 307 0.21 -20.85 3.45
C ARG A 307 1.28 -21.94 3.58
N ARG A 308 2.56 -21.58 3.71
CA ARG A 308 3.65 -22.56 3.90
C ARG A 308 3.79 -23.05 5.34
N PHE A 309 2.98 -22.52 6.27
CA PHE A 309 2.99 -22.98 7.65
C PHE A 309 2.09 -24.21 7.85
N ALA A 310 1.21 -24.49 6.89
CA ALA A 310 0.36 -25.68 6.81
C ALA A 310 1.15 -26.92 6.35
#